data_AF-F2NV26-F1
#
_entry.id   AF-F2NV26-F1
#
_cell.length_a   1.000
_cell.length_b   1.000
_cell.length_c   1.000
_cell.angle_alpha   90.00
_cell.angle_beta   90.00
_cell.angle_gamma   90.00
#
_symmetry.space_group_name_H-M   'P 1'
#
loop_
_entity.id
_entity.type
_entity.pdbx_description
1 polymer ?
#
loop_
_entity_poly.entity_id
_entity_poly.type
_entity_poly.pdbx_seq_one_letter_code
_entity_poly.pdbx_strand_id
1 'polypeptide(L)'
;MRKFAKISAVLAAMVLALAFVGCKDDDDDPSVVTTWAISEEGYKAVLTFYDNGTAKLEGSDEEGGFSETGKYSGDTTKDGEIVIFYDDGETGTAVIKTESGKTYLKWDYETYSKQ
;
A
#
# COMPACT_ATOMS: atom_id res chain seq x y z
N MET A 1 -7.66 15.47 -17.89
CA MET A 1 -7.90 14.03 -18.11
C MET A 1 -6.57 13.30 -18.20
N ARG A 2 -5.98 12.95 -17.05
CA ARG A 2 -4.84 12.00 -17.00
C ARG A 2 -5.42 10.61 -17.26
N LYS A 3 -4.89 9.93 -18.29
CA LYS A 3 -5.40 8.63 -18.73
C LYS A 3 -4.78 7.55 -17.84
N PHE A 4 -5.59 6.92 -17.01
CA PHE A 4 -5.21 5.72 -16.26
C PHE A 4 -4.71 4.66 -17.24
N ALA A 5 -3.42 4.37 -17.20
CA ALA A 5 -2.85 3.27 -17.96
C ALA A 5 -3.34 1.98 -17.29
N LYS A 6 -4.37 1.37 -17.87
CA LYS A 6 -4.86 0.03 -17.52
C LYS A 6 -3.76 -0.98 -17.80
N ILE A 7 -2.97 -1.33 -16.79
CA ILE A 7 -2.02 -2.43 -16.88
C ILE A 7 -2.81 -3.72 -16.66
N SER A 8 -3.32 -4.25 -17.76
CA SER A 8 -3.85 -5.61 -17.86
C SER A 8 -2.70 -6.60 -17.72
N ALA A 9 -2.66 -7.35 -16.62
CA ALA A 9 -1.83 -8.56 -16.50
C ALA A 9 -2.42 -9.56 -15.50
N VAL A 10 -3.19 -10.51 -16.03
CA VAL A 10 -3.26 -11.95 -15.70
C VAL A 10 -3.18 -12.38 -14.22
N LEU A 11 -4.35 -12.74 -13.70
CA LEU A 11 -4.70 -13.76 -12.69
C LEU A 11 -3.56 -14.58 -12.04
N ALA A 12 -3.33 -14.39 -10.74
CA ALA A 12 -2.73 -15.39 -9.87
C ALA A 12 -3.71 -15.74 -8.74
N ALA A 13 -4.39 -16.88 -8.91
CA ALA A 13 -5.15 -17.50 -7.84
C ALA A 13 -4.19 -17.95 -6.73
N MET A 14 -4.16 -17.24 -5.61
CA MET A 14 -3.60 -17.75 -4.37
C MET A 14 -4.69 -17.83 -3.31
N VAL A 15 -4.90 -19.06 -2.87
CA VAL A 15 -5.82 -19.47 -1.82
C VAL A 15 -5.50 -18.69 -0.54
N LEU A 16 -6.42 -17.81 -0.13
CA LEU A 16 -6.32 -17.11 1.14
C LEU A 16 -6.72 -18.09 2.26
N ALA A 17 -5.75 -18.87 2.73
CA ALA A 17 -5.87 -19.55 4.02
C ALA A 17 -5.80 -18.48 5.11
N LEU A 18 -6.97 -17.94 5.47
CA LEU A 18 -7.20 -17.12 6.66
C LEU A 18 -6.84 -17.94 7.90
N ALA A 19 -5.58 -17.87 8.32
CA ALA A 19 -5.11 -18.51 9.54
C ALA A 19 -4.16 -17.58 10.30
N PHE A 20 -4.66 -16.39 10.66
CA PHE A 20 -4.24 -15.72 11.89
C PHE A 20 -5.49 -15.20 12.59
N VAL A 21 -6.22 -16.14 13.20
CA VAL A 21 -7.06 -15.82 14.36
C VAL A 21 -6.07 -15.57 15.50
N GLY A 22 -5.78 -14.30 15.74
CA GLY A 22 -5.27 -13.83 17.02
C GLY A 22 -6.37 -12.94 17.57
N CYS A 23 -7.12 -13.43 18.57
CA CYS A 23 -7.98 -12.56 19.36
C CYS A 23 -7.14 -11.41 19.92
N LYS A 24 -7.25 -10.24 19.31
CA LYS A 24 -7.04 -8.97 20.00
C LYS A 24 -8.42 -8.51 20.47
N ASP A 25 -8.50 -8.10 21.72
CA ASP A 25 -9.69 -7.50 22.31
C ASP A 25 -10.23 -6.38 21.40
N ASP A 26 -11.56 -6.31 21.31
CA ASP A 26 -12.37 -5.58 20.32
C ASP A 26 -12.24 -4.03 20.32
N ASP A 27 -11.23 -3.45 20.97
CA ASP A 27 -11.08 -1.99 21.15
C ASP A 27 -9.70 -1.41 20.78
N ASP A 28 -8.71 -2.21 20.36
CA ASP A 28 -7.41 -1.69 19.95
C ASP A 28 -7.38 -1.30 18.47
N ASP A 29 -7.12 -0.02 18.19
CA ASP A 29 -6.77 0.46 16.85
C ASP A 29 -5.62 -0.38 16.27
N PRO A 30 -5.67 -0.70 14.96
CA PRO A 30 -4.67 -1.57 14.36
C PRO A 30 -3.27 -0.92 14.42
N SER A 31 -2.26 -1.73 14.71
CA SER A 31 -0.89 -1.23 14.86
C SER A 31 -0.24 -1.00 13.50
N VAL A 32 0.52 0.09 13.37
CA VAL A 32 1.30 0.39 12.17
C VAL A 32 2.46 -0.60 12.03
N VAL A 33 2.60 -1.20 10.85
CA VAL A 33 3.72 -2.09 10.49
C VAL A 33 4.81 -1.30 9.75
N THR A 34 4.43 -0.55 8.71
CA THR A 34 5.35 0.33 7.96
C THR A 34 4.62 1.53 7.40
N THR A 35 5.33 2.66 7.29
CA THR A 35 4.85 3.88 6.65
C THR A 35 5.82 4.31 5.55
N TRP A 36 5.26 4.76 4.43
CA TRP A 36 5.98 5.22 3.26
C TRP A 36 5.41 6.56 2.84
N ALA A 37 6.24 7.53 2.48
CA ALA A 37 5.77 8.84 2.04
C ALA A 37 6.49 9.33 0.79
N ILE A 38 5.76 10.13 0.01
CA ILE A 38 6.25 10.87 -1.14
C ILE A 38 5.86 12.34 -0.97
N SER A 39 6.76 13.22 -1.38
CA SER A 39 6.54 14.66 -1.41
C SER A 39 7.19 15.22 -2.66
N GLU A 40 6.36 15.56 -3.62
CA GLU A 40 6.72 16.18 -4.89
C GLU A 40 6.00 17.54 -5.01
N GLU A 41 6.38 18.34 -6.01
CA GLU A 41 5.74 19.63 -6.23
C GLU A 41 4.26 19.43 -6.57
N GLY A 42 3.38 19.96 -5.71
CA GLY A 42 1.93 19.84 -5.88
C GLY A 42 1.34 18.46 -5.54
N TYR A 43 2.13 17.52 -4.99
CA TYR A 43 1.63 16.19 -4.58
C TYR A 43 2.35 15.68 -3.33
N LYS A 44 1.59 15.25 -2.34
CA LYS A 44 2.12 14.52 -1.17
C LYS A 44 1.20 13.38 -0.81
N ALA A 45 1.77 12.24 -0.46
CA ALA A 45 1.01 11.09 -0.01
C ALA A 45 1.78 10.27 1.03
N VAL A 46 1.03 9.61 1.90
CA VAL A 46 1.49 8.71 2.95
C VAL A 46 0.71 7.41 2.82
N LEU A 47 1.43 6.32 2.60
CA LEU A 47 0.91 4.96 2.57
C LEU A 47 1.32 4.24 3.86
N THR A 48 0.33 3.80 4.62
CA THR A 48 0.51 3.11 5.91
C THR A 48 -0.07 1.71 5.83
N PHE A 49 0.74 0.71 6.20
CA PHE A 49 0.32 -0.69 6.31
C PHE A 49 0.16 -1.09 7.76
N TYR A 50 -0.93 -1.78 8.09
CA TYR A 50 -1.30 -2.17 9.45
C TYR A 50 -1.22 -3.68 9.68
N ASP A 51 -1.14 -4.10 10.95
CA ASP A 51 -0.97 -5.50 11.36
C ASP A 51 -2.23 -6.36 11.16
N ASN A 52 -3.39 -5.73 11.00
CA ASN A 52 -4.66 -6.38 10.67
C ASN A 52 -4.88 -6.60 9.15
N GLY A 53 -3.85 -6.37 8.33
CA GLY A 53 -3.89 -6.56 6.88
C GLY A 53 -4.60 -5.46 6.09
N THR A 54 -4.82 -4.27 6.68
CA THR A 54 -5.28 -3.07 5.93
C THR A 54 -4.12 -2.16 5.54
N ALA A 55 -4.31 -1.43 4.45
CA ALA A 55 -3.46 -0.33 4.03
C ALA A 55 -4.31 0.94 3.93
N LYS A 56 -3.74 2.09 4.27
CA LYS A 56 -4.38 3.40 4.14
C LYS A 56 -3.46 4.33 3.36
N LEU A 57 -3.98 4.94 2.31
CA LEU A 57 -3.31 5.97 1.54
C LEU A 57 -3.99 7.31 1.83
N GLU A 58 -3.21 8.29 2.29
CA GLU A 58 -3.70 9.65 2.54
C GLU A 58 -2.78 10.64 1.87
N GLY A 59 -3.34 11.68 1.26
CA GLY A 59 -2.53 12.66 0.59
C GLY A 59 -3.29 13.90 0.20
N SER A 60 -2.61 14.75 -0.56
CA SER A 60 -3.22 15.88 -1.23
C SER A 60 -2.48 16.23 -2.50
N ASP A 61 -3.23 16.70 -3.48
CA ASP A 61 -2.73 17.27 -4.72
C ASP A 61 -3.25 18.70 -4.94
N GLU A 62 -3.12 19.22 -6.16
CA GLU A 62 -3.64 20.53 -6.56
C GLU A 62 -5.18 20.63 -6.50
N GLU A 63 -5.89 19.50 -6.56
CA GLU A 63 -7.37 19.44 -6.55
C GLU A 63 -7.93 19.31 -5.12
N GLY A 64 -7.17 18.74 -4.18
CA GLY A 64 -7.52 18.70 -2.77
C GLY A 64 -6.90 17.53 -1.99
N GLY A 65 -7.45 17.26 -0.80
CA GLY A 65 -7.06 16.10 0.00
C GLY A 65 -7.81 14.83 -0.39
N PHE A 66 -7.15 13.69 -0.29
CA PHE A 66 -7.75 12.37 -0.55
C PHE A 66 -7.36 11.36 0.54
N SER A 67 -8.20 10.33 0.71
CA SER A 67 -7.97 9.21 1.62
C SER A 67 -8.63 7.96 1.08
N GLU A 68 -7.88 6.87 1.02
CA GLU A 68 -8.33 5.56 0.56
C GLU A 68 -7.87 4.48 1.52
N THR A 69 -8.63 3.39 1.61
CA THR A 69 -8.30 2.22 2.43
C THR A 69 -8.52 0.96 1.62
N GLY A 70 -7.63 -0.01 1.79
CA GLY A 70 -7.72 -1.31 1.14
C GLY A 70 -7.19 -2.43 2.04
N LYS A 71 -7.38 -3.67 1.62
CA LYS A 71 -6.67 -4.82 2.19
C LYS A 71 -5.35 -5.02 1.44
N TYR A 72 -4.36 -5.66 2.05
CA TYR A 72 -3.14 -6.00 1.33
C TYR A 72 -2.67 -7.42 1.59
N SER A 73 -1.80 -7.91 0.70
CA SER A 73 -1.06 -9.15 0.86
C SER A 73 0.43 -8.91 0.57
N GLY A 74 1.30 -9.69 1.20
CA GLY A 74 2.76 -9.54 1.14
C GLY A 74 3.37 -9.09 2.47
N ASP A 75 4.70 -9.14 2.58
CA ASP A 75 5.45 -8.73 3.77
C ASP A 75 6.01 -7.32 3.55
N THR A 76 5.41 -6.33 4.20
CA THR A 76 5.76 -4.91 4.03
C THR A 76 7.07 -4.52 4.71
N THR A 77 7.70 -5.44 5.45
CA THR A 77 8.94 -5.19 6.19
C THR A 77 10.20 -5.58 5.41
N LYS A 78 10.05 -6.23 4.24
CA LYS A 78 11.13 -6.79 3.44
C LYS A 78 10.96 -6.41 1.97
N ASP A 79 12.03 -6.60 1.21
CA ASP A 79 11.97 -6.48 -0.25
C ASP A 79 10.99 -7.52 -0.82
N GLY A 80 10.09 -7.08 -1.70
CA GLY A 80 9.03 -7.92 -2.21
C GLY A 80 7.86 -7.14 -2.81
N GLU A 81 6.98 -7.87 -3.47
CA GLU A 81 5.72 -7.36 -3.99
C GLU A 81 4.66 -7.31 -2.90
N ILE A 82 3.88 -6.23 -2.89
CA ILE A 82 2.71 -6.00 -2.06
C ILE A 82 1.54 -5.73 -3.00
N VAL A 83 0.45 -6.49 -2.84
CA VAL A 83 -0.79 -6.28 -3.60
C VAL A 83 -1.82 -5.67 -2.67
N ILE A 84 -2.42 -4.55 -3.08
CA ILE A 84 -3.46 -3.82 -2.38
C ILE A 84 -4.79 -4.05 -3.12
N PHE A 85 -5.84 -4.39 -2.39
CA PHE A 85 -7.19 -4.65 -2.88
C PHE A 85 -8.13 -3.57 -2.36
N TYR A 86 -8.83 -2.91 -3.28
CA TYR A 86 -9.78 -1.85 -2.97
C TYR A 86 -11.23 -2.35 -3.03
N ASP A 87 -12.13 -1.59 -2.40
CA ASP A 87 -13.55 -1.96 -2.31
C ASP A 87 -14.28 -1.87 -3.66
N ASP A 88 -13.75 -1.10 -4.61
CA ASP A 88 -14.26 -1.02 -5.99
C ASP A 88 -13.83 -2.20 -6.88
N GLY A 89 -13.01 -3.11 -6.33
CA GLY A 89 -12.49 -4.28 -7.02
C GLY A 89 -11.20 -4.02 -7.80
N GLU A 90 -10.65 -2.80 -7.78
CA GLU A 90 -9.33 -2.51 -8.33
C GLU A 90 -8.22 -3.06 -7.42
N THR A 91 -7.04 -3.27 -8.03
CA THR A 91 -5.86 -3.75 -7.32
C THR A 91 -4.65 -2.87 -7.65
N GLY A 92 -3.94 -2.42 -6.62
CA GLY A 92 -2.66 -1.74 -6.74
C GLY A 92 -1.50 -2.69 -6.45
N THR A 93 -0.41 -2.60 -7.21
CA THR A 93 0.82 -3.37 -6.96
C THR A 93 1.96 -2.44 -6.59
N ALA A 94 2.47 -2.59 -5.37
CA ALA A 94 3.65 -1.90 -4.88
C ALA A 94 4.82 -2.88 -4.72
N VAL A 95 6.05 -2.41 -4.87
CA VAL A 95 7.26 -3.22 -4.72
C VAL A 95 8.24 -2.51 -3.79
N ILE A 96 8.58 -3.17 -2.69
CA ILE A 96 9.64 -2.71 -1.79
C ILE A 96 10.97 -3.20 -2.33
N LYS A 97 11.96 -2.30 -2.41
CA LYS A 97 13.31 -2.62 -2.85
C LYS A 97 14.34 -1.94 -1.97
N THR A 98 15.44 -2.63 -1.71
CA THR A 98 16.62 -2.09 -1.07
C THR A 98 17.78 -2.09 -2.05
N GLU A 99 18.23 -0.90 -2.45
CA GLU A 99 19.35 -0.72 -3.38
C GLU A 99 20.39 0.20 -2.76
N SER A 100 21.65 -0.23 -2.75
CA SER A 100 22.76 0.56 -2.19
C SER A 100 22.51 1.05 -0.76
N GLY A 101 21.84 0.23 0.07
CA GLY A 101 21.52 0.54 1.46
C GLY A 101 20.33 1.49 1.66
N LYS A 102 19.61 1.87 0.59
CA LYS A 102 18.39 2.66 0.66
C LYS A 102 17.19 1.79 0.33
N THR A 103 16.19 1.78 1.21
CA THR A 103 14.92 1.08 0.99
C THR A 103 13.85 2.08 0.55
N TYR A 104 13.15 1.75 -0.53
CA TYR A 104 12.04 2.53 -1.08
C TYR A 104 10.90 1.60 -1.51
N LEU A 105 9.70 2.16 -1.63
CA LEU A 105 8.53 1.48 -2.19
C LEU A 105 8.20 2.12 -3.53
N LYS A 106 8.15 1.31 -4.60
CA LYS A 106 7.71 1.73 -5.92
C LYS A 106 6.28 1.33 -6.13
N TRP A 107 5.45 2.27 -6.55
CA TRP A 107 4.07 2.01 -6.93
C TRP A 107 3.80 2.82 -8.19
N ASP A 108 3.52 2.10 -9.28
CA ASP A 108 3.48 2.67 -10.63
C ASP A 108 4.75 3.49 -10.96
N TYR A 109 4.61 4.81 -11.12
CA TYR A 109 5.71 5.72 -11.44
C TYR A 109 6.24 6.47 -10.20
N GLU A 110 5.64 6.24 -9.05
CA GLU A 110 5.94 6.94 -7.81
C GLU A 110 6.95 6.14 -6.98
N THR A 111 7.82 6.86 -6.28
CA THR A 111 8.79 6.26 -5.35
C THR A 111 8.61 6.87 -3.97
N TYR A 112 8.12 6.06 -3.05
CA TYR A 112 7.92 6.42 -1.67
C TYR A 112 9.15 6.08 -0.84
N SER A 113 9.51 6.97 0.08
CA SER A 113 10.58 6.77 1.04
C SER A 113 10.01 6.24 2.36
N LYS A 114 10.70 5.27 2.96
CA LYS A 114 10.34 4.76 4.28
C LYS A 114 10.40 5.89 5.32
N GLN A 115 9.41 5.97 6.21
CA GLN A 115 9.36 6.94 7.32
C GLN A 115 9.96 6.38 8.60
#